data_AF-A0A0L0D2E2-F1
#
_entry.id   AF-A0A0L0D2E2-F1
#
_cell.length_a   1.000
_cell.length_b   1.000
_cell.length_c   1.000
_cell.angle_alpha   90.00
_cell.angle_beta   90.00
_cell.angle_gamma   90.00
#
_symmetry.space_group_name_H-M   'P 1'
#
loop_
_entity.id
_entity.type
_entity.pdbx_description
1 polymer ?
#
loop_
_entity_poly.entity_id
_entity_poly.type
_entity_poly.pdbx_seq_one_letter_code
_entity_poly.pdbx_strand_id
1 'polypeptide(L)'
;MREPQPWFSREELGHIVTWKMMRGTWRPRNKALTLSNDELAVLDATVKGCFALKRVADSSKKVLYEYEYSCADDDSTLAAIKQAINSVAALSGIGPASASAVLSVYAPDLVPFLDSPMAKAITSPPLGPIKFTTKYYLAFVKRVRTKARVLEAARALWVYAAASSLLHPNSRVPRAELKDSSPLPGLDCTTASLSAPAAAGPSQ
;
A
#
# COMPACT_ATOMS: atom_id res chain seq x y z
N MET A 1 13.16 -11.26 -11.85
CA MET A 1 11.75 -10.82 -11.88
C MET A 1 11.40 -10.49 -13.31
N ARG A 2 10.28 -11.00 -13.84
CA ARG A 2 9.76 -10.58 -15.15
C ARG A 2 9.42 -9.08 -15.04
N GLU A 3 9.77 -8.28 -16.05
CA GLU A 3 9.30 -6.89 -16.12
C GLU A 3 7.76 -6.86 -16.09
N PRO A 4 7.14 -5.89 -15.41
CA PRO A 4 5.69 -5.81 -15.33
C PRO A 4 5.09 -5.55 -16.72
N GLN A 5 4.60 -6.61 -17.35
CA GLN A 5 3.85 -6.51 -18.59
C GLN A 5 2.47 -5.92 -18.31
N PRO A 6 1.88 -5.13 -19.23
CA PRO A 6 0.57 -4.52 -19.03
C PRO A 6 -0.58 -5.51 -19.24
N TRP A 7 -0.37 -6.80 -18.96
CA TRP A 7 -1.32 -7.89 -19.15
C TRP A 7 -0.89 -9.10 -18.32
N PHE A 8 -1.83 -10.00 -18.04
CA PHE A 8 -1.56 -11.29 -17.39
C PHE A 8 -2.18 -12.42 -18.20
N SER A 9 -1.51 -13.56 -18.28
CA SER A 9 -2.14 -14.77 -18.83
C SER A 9 -3.15 -15.35 -17.83
N ARG A 10 -4.05 -16.21 -18.31
CA ARG A 10 -5.00 -16.95 -17.46
C ARG A 10 -4.30 -17.84 -16.44
N GLU A 11 -3.16 -18.42 -16.80
CA GLU A 11 -2.36 -19.23 -15.89
C GLU A 11 -1.75 -18.37 -14.77
N GLU A 12 -1.17 -17.22 -15.11
CA GLU A 12 -0.65 -16.25 -14.13
C GLU A 12 -1.76 -15.77 -13.19
N LEU A 13 -2.94 -15.47 -13.75
CA LEU A 13 -4.11 -15.10 -12.99
C LEU A 13 -4.53 -16.21 -12.02
N GLY A 14 -4.52 -17.46 -12.48
CA GLY A 14 -4.79 -18.64 -11.65
C GLY A 14 -3.81 -18.78 -10.49
N HIS A 15 -2.51 -18.53 -10.71
CA HIS A 15 -1.49 -18.56 -9.66
C HIS A 15 -1.71 -17.45 -8.62
N ILE A 16 -1.94 -16.21 -9.06
CA ILE A 16 -2.15 -15.06 -8.16
C ILE A 16 -3.43 -15.25 -7.33
N VAL A 17 -4.52 -15.70 -7.95
CA VAL A 17 -5.78 -15.97 -7.24
C VAL A 17 -5.62 -17.11 -6.24
N THR A 18 -4.92 -18.19 -6.62
CA THR A 18 -4.61 -19.31 -5.70
C THR A 18 -3.84 -18.81 -4.48
N TRP A 19 -2.76 -18.05 -4.70
CA TRP A 19 -1.97 -17.44 -3.62
C TRP A 19 -2.83 -16.53 -2.74
N LYS A 20 -3.67 -15.69 -3.34
CA LYS A 20 -4.54 -14.76 -2.59
C LYS A 20 -5.53 -15.48 -1.70
N MET A 21 -6.06 -16.62 -2.15
CA MET A 21 -6.99 -17.44 -1.37
C MET A 21 -6.31 -18.11 -0.17
N MET A 22 -5.03 -18.46 -0.26
CA MET A 22 -4.27 -19.02 0.87
C MET A 22 -4.14 -18.03 2.04
N ARG A 23 -4.25 -16.72 1.79
CA ARG A 23 -4.21 -15.67 2.82
C ARG A 23 -5.57 -15.38 3.47
N GLY A 24 -6.62 -16.11 3.09
CA GLY A 24 -7.97 -15.90 3.57
C GLY A 24 -8.79 -17.19 3.54
N THR A 25 -10.08 -17.07 3.22
CA THR A 25 -10.96 -18.24 3.10
C THR A 25 -10.72 -18.96 1.77
N TRP A 26 -10.26 -20.20 1.84
CA TRP A 26 -10.12 -21.07 0.68
C TRP A 26 -11.49 -21.41 0.05
N ARG A 27 -11.62 -21.21 -1.27
CA ARG A 27 -12.83 -21.46 -2.06
C ARG A 27 -12.48 -22.14 -3.40
N PRO A 28 -12.35 -23.48 -3.45
CA PRO A 28 -11.84 -24.19 -4.63
C PRO A 28 -12.54 -23.81 -5.94
N ARG A 29 -13.85 -23.57 -5.88
CA ARG A 29 -14.68 -23.14 -7.01
C ARG A 29 -14.19 -21.85 -7.66
N ASN A 30 -13.67 -20.89 -6.90
CA ASN A 30 -13.18 -19.62 -7.45
C ASN A 30 -11.95 -19.82 -8.34
N LYS A 31 -11.06 -20.75 -7.96
CA LYS A 31 -9.90 -21.12 -8.80
C LYS A 31 -10.37 -21.76 -10.10
N ALA A 32 -11.31 -22.71 -10.04
CA ALA A 32 -11.87 -23.35 -11.23
C ALA A 32 -12.53 -22.32 -12.17
N LEU A 33 -13.32 -21.39 -11.62
CA LEU A 33 -13.93 -20.30 -12.38
C LEU A 33 -12.90 -19.35 -13.01
N THR A 34 -11.81 -19.08 -12.30
CA THR A 34 -10.71 -18.25 -12.83
C THR A 34 -10.09 -18.91 -14.05
N LEU A 35 -9.82 -20.21 -13.95
CA LEU A 35 -9.18 -20.99 -15.02
C LEU A 35 -10.12 -21.33 -16.19
N SER A 36 -11.44 -21.16 -16.01
CA SER A 36 -12.43 -21.35 -17.08
C SER A 36 -12.72 -20.07 -17.88
N ASN A 37 -12.13 -18.92 -17.52
CA ASN A 37 -12.24 -17.74 -18.37
C ASN A 37 -11.51 -17.97 -19.69
N ASP A 38 -11.98 -17.35 -20.76
CA ASP A 38 -11.28 -17.31 -22.03
C ASP A 38 -9.98 -16.50 -21.94
N GLU A 39 -8.92 -16.94 -22.66
CA GLU A 39 -7.60 -16.29 -22.59
C GLU A 39 -7.65 -14.85 -23.11
N LEU A 40 -8.39 -14.60 -24.20
CA LEU A 40 -8.50 -13.25 -24.77
C LEU A 40 -9.29 -12.34 -23.84
N ALA A 41 -10.33 -12.86 -23.19
CA ALA A 41 -11.07 -12.11 -22.17
C ALA A 41 -10.19 -11.73 -20.98
N VAL A 42 -9.32 -12.63 -20.52
CA VAL A 42 -8.36 -12.36 -19.44
C VAL A 42 -7.37 -11.28 -19.86
N LEU A 43 -6.78 -11.40 -21.06
CA LEU A 43 -5.85 -10.42 -21.60
C LEU A 43 -6.54 -9.05 -21.72
N ASP A 44 -7.71 -8.97 -22.35
CA ASP A 44 -8.45 -7.71 -22.51
C ASP A 44 -8.78 -7.04 -21.17
N ALA A 45 -9.30 -7.79 -20.18
CA ALA A 45 -9.65 -7.25 -18.87
C ALA A 45 -8.43 -6.73 -18.09
N THR A 46 -7.31 -7.45 -18.16
CA THR A 46 -6.07 -7.09 -17.47
C THR A 46 -5.34 -5.95 -18.16
N VAL A 47 -5.33 -5.91 -19.50
CA VAL A 47 -4.85 -4.79 -20.32
C VAL A 47 -5.60 -3.52 -19.95
N LYS A 48 -6.94 -3.54 -19.99
CA LYS A 48 -7.78 -2.40 -19.60
C LYS A 48 -7.44 -1.90 -18.19
N GLY A 49 -7.23 -2.83 -17.25
CA GLY A 49 -6.87 -2.51 -15.88
C GLY A 49 -5.50 -1.86 -15.75
N CYS A 50 -4.47 -2.46 -16.36
CA CYS A 50 -3.11 -1.94 -16.33
C CYS A 50 -3.01 -0.56 -17.00
N PHE A 51 -3.67 -0.38 -18.15
CA PHE A 51 -3.70 0.92 -18.84
C PHE A 51 -4.38 2.02 -18.04
N ALA A 52 -5.45 1.71 -17.29
CA ALA A 52 -6.08 2.69 -16.40
C ALA A 52 -5.10 3.20 -15.33
N LEU A 53 -4.27 2.31 -14.77
CA LEU A 53 -3.26 2.66 -13.76
C LEU A 53 -2.05 3.40 -14.36
N LYS A 54 -1.60 3.00 -15.56
CA LYS A 54 -0.44 3.60 -16.23
C LYS A 54 -0.59 5.12 -16.42
N ARG A 55 -1.78 5.59 -16.78
CA ARG A 55 -2.09 7.03 -16.93
C ARG A 55 -1.77 7.84 -15.67
N VAL A 56 -2.08 7.28 -14.51
CA VAL A 56 -1.84 7.94 -13.21
C VAL A 56 -0.39 7.77 -12.77
N ALA A 57 0.22 6.61 -13.04
CA ALA A 57 1.62 6.35 -12.71
C ALA A 57 2.58 7.26 -13.49
N ASP A 58 2.34 7.47 -14.79
CA ASP A 58 3.16 8.35 -15.63
C ASP A 58 3.06 9.82 -15.17
N SER A 59 1.86 10.24 -14.74
CA SER A 59 1.65 11.57 -14.16
C SER A 59 2.35 11.74 -12.81
N SER A 60 2.38 10.68 -11.98
CA SER A 60 3.01 10.70 -10.66
C SER A 60 4.55 10.67 -10.73
N LYS A 61 5.13 9.98 -11.73
CA LYS A 61 6.59 9.89 -11.91
C LYS A 61 7.23 11.19 -12.42
N LYS A 62 6.46 12.07 -13.05
CA LYS A 62 6.94 13.39 -13.49
C LYS A 62 7.41 14.26 -12.30
N VAL A 63 6.96 13.94 -11.09
CA VAL A 63 7.26 14.69 -9.86
C VAL A 63 8.56 14.26 -9.17
N LEU A 64 9.28 13.23 -9.66
CA LEU A 64 10.52 12.76 -9.02
C LEU A 64 11.73 13.70 -9.18
N TYR A 65 11.68 14.72 -10.06
CA TYR A 65 12.74 15.73 -10.22
C TYR A 65 12.31 17.15 -9.83
N GLU A 66 11.05 17.36 -9.49
CA GLU A 66 10.51 18.64 -9.05
C GLU A 66 10.00 18.45 -7.62
N TYR A 67 10.65 19.11 -6.66
CA TYR A 67 10.37 19.00 -5.22
C TYR A 67 9.00 19.60 -4.90
N GLU A 68 7.94 18.92 -5.32
CA GLU A 68 6.58 19.31 -5.05
C GLU A 68 5.84 18.11 -4.48
N TYR A 69 5.52 18.21 -3.19
CA TYR A 69 4.69 17.22 -2.51
C TYR A 69 3.25 17.40 -3.02
N SER A 70 2.94 16.85 -4.20
CA SER A 70 1.58 16.94 -4.74
C SER A 70 0.65 16.01 -3.94
N CYS A 71 -0.10 16.64 -3.04
CA CYS A 71 -1.39 16.19 -2.52
C CYS A 71 -2.25 15.66 -3.68
N ALA A 72 -3.01 14.57 -3.64
CA ALA A 72 -3.62 13.77 -2.60
C ALA A 72 -3.79 12.36 -3.22
N ASP A 73 -4.55 11.46 -2.60
CA ASP A 73 -5.34 10.55 -3.42
C ASP A 73 -6.44 11.42 -4.06
N ASP A 74 -6.11 12.06 -5.17
CA ASP A 74 -7.05 12.87 -5.92
C ASP A 74 -8.15 11.96 -6.49
N ASP A 75 -9.34 12.51 -6.66
CA ASP A 75 -10.50 11.74 -7.12
C ASP A 75 -10.22 11.04 -8.47
N SER A 76 -9.30 11.58 -9.28
CA SER A 76 -8.82 10.97 -10.52
C SER A 76 -8.05 9.66 -10.28
N THR A 77 -7.09 9.63 -9.35
CA THR A 77 -6.36 8.40 -8.99
C THR A 77 -7.31 7.32 -8.48
N LEU A 78 -8.22 7.69 -7.56
CA LEU A 78 -9.19 6.72 -7.03
C LEU A 78 -10.17 6.24 -8.12
N ALA A 79 -10.53 7.10 -9.08
CA ALA A 79 -11.34 6.71 -10.23
C ALA A 79 -10.61 5.72 -11.15
N ALA A 80 -9.32 5.95 -11.43
CA ALA A 80 -8.50 5.03 -12.21
C ALA A 80 -8.34 3.66 -11.54
N ILE A 81 -8.09 3.65 -10.22
CA ILE A 81 -8.02 2.40 -9.43
C ILE A 81 -9.38 1.69 -9.44
N LYS A 82 -10.49 2.42 -9.26
CA LYS A 82 -11.84 1.86 -9.34
C LYS A 82 -12.09 1.21 -10.71
N GLN A 83 -11.74 1.89 -11.78
CA GLN A 83 -11.88 1.39 -13.15
C GLN A 83 -11.06 0.10 -13.33
N ALA A 84 -9.80 0.09 -12.90
CA ALA A 84 -8.92 -1.06 -13.04
C ALA A 84 -9.42 -2.28 -12.25
N ILE A 85 -9.88 -2.07 -11.01
CA ILE A 85 -10.44 -3.13 -10.18
C ILE A 85 -11.69 -3.71 -10.83
N ASN A 86 -12.59 -2.85 -11.32
CA ASN A 86 -13.83 -3.30 -11.95
C ASN A 86 -13.58 -4.05 -13.27
N SER A 87 -12.55 -3.67 -14.05
CA SER A 87 -12.23 -4.39 -15.29
C SER A 87 -11.77 -5.82 -15.00
N VAL A 88 -10.86 -6.01 -14.03
CA VAL A 88 -10.35 -7.34 -13.67
C VAL A 88 -11.37 -8.15 -12.87
N ALA A 89 -12.18 -7.51 -12.03
CA ALA A 89 -13.25 -8.17 -11.26
C ALA A 89 -14.49 -8.55 -12.10
N ALA A 90 -14.53 -8.19 -13.39
CA ALA A 90 -15.55 -8.69 -14.32
C ALA A 90 -15.32 -10.16 -14.71
N LEU A 91 -14.11 -10.68 -14.49
CA LEU A 91 -13.76 -12.08 -14.79
C LEU A 91 -14.39 -13.04 -13.78
N SER A 92 -14.74 -14.23 -14.25
CA SER A 92 -15.39 -15.27 -13.42
C SER A 92 -14.45 -15.71 -12.30
N GLY A 93 -14.97 -15.76 -11.07
CA GLY A 93 -14.21 -16.19 -9.89
C GLY A 93 -13.32 -15.09 -9.27
N ILE A 94 -13.32 -13.88 -9.83
CA ILE A 94 -12.47 -12.78 -9.39
C ILE A 94 -13.33 -11.67 -8.76
N GLY A 95 -13.04 -11.34 -7.50
CA GLY A 95 -13.63 -10.19 -6.81
C GLY A 95 -12.61 -9.06 -6.59
N PRO A 96 -13.01 -7.93 -5.98
CA PRO A 96 -12.12 -6.78 -5.73
C PRO A 96 -10.83 -7.13 -4.97
N ALA A 97 -10.89 -8.11 -4.05
CA ALA A 97 -9.72 -8.58 -3.32
C ALA A 97 -8.71 -9.33 -4.20
N SER A 98 -9.19 -10.15 -5.13
CA SER A 98 -8.34 -10.87 -6.07
C SER A 98 -7.83 -9.95 -7.17
N ALA A 99 -8.69 -9.09 -7.71
CA ALA A 99 -8.32 -8.08 -8.69
C ALA A 99 -7.22 -7.14 -8.16
N SER A 100 -7.33 -6.69 -6.91
CA SER A 100 -6.28 -5.86 -6.28
C SER A 100 -4.95 -6.58 -6.09
N ALA A 101 -4.96 -7.89 -5.83
CA ALA A 101 -3.73 -8.69 -5.79
C ALA A 101 -3.05 -8.75 -7.15
N VAL A 102 -3.81 -8.96 -8.23
CA VAL A 102 -3.29 -8.99 -9.60
C VAL A 102 -2.69 -7.64 -9.99
N LEU A 103 -3.45 -6.55 -9.79
CA LEU A 103 -3.00 -5.21 -10.14
C LEU A 103 -1.82 -4.72 -9.30
N SER A 104 -1.67 -5.20 -8.05
CA SER A 104 -0.51 -4.89 -7.21
C SER A 104 0.81 -5.45 -7.75
N VAL A 105 0.77 -6.51 -8.56
CA VAL A 105 1.95 -7.05 -9.25
C VAL A 105 2.43 -6.07 -10.34
N TYR A 106 1.48 -5.40 -11.01
CA TYR A 106 1.79 -4.42 -12.06
C TYR A 106 2.18 -3.05 -11.51
N ALA A 107 1.43 -2.53 -10.52
CA ALA A 107 1.62 -1.19 -9.97
C ALA A 107 1.65 -1.22 -8.43
N PRO A 108 2.71 -1.75 -7.80
CA PRO A 108 2.79 -1.92 -6.35
C PRO A 108 2.75 -0.59 -5.58
N ASP A 109 3.28 0.48 -6.16
CA ASP A 109 3.29 1.82 -5.55
C ASP A 109 1.88 2.45 -5.55
N LEU A 110 1.02 2.02 -6.47
CA LEU A 110 -0.30 2.61 -6.68
C LEU A 110 -1.42 1.79 -6.04
N VAL A 111 -1.35 0.46 -6.15
CA VAL A 111 -2.45 -0.45 -5.84
C VAL A 111 -2.07 -1.40 -4.70
N PRO A 112 -2.48 -1.11 -3.45
CA PRO A 112 -2.34 -2.07 -2.37
C PRO A 112 -3.36 -3.20 -2.53
N PHE A 113 -2.94 -4.43 -2.27
CA PHE A 113 -3.85 -5.58 -2.28
C PHE A 113 -4.68 -5.65 -0.99
N LEU A 114 -5.94 -6.07 -1.11
CA LEU A 114 -6.85 -6.17 0.03
C LEU A 114 -6.91 -7.62 0.57
N ASP A 115 -6.48 -7.83 1.81
CA ASP A 115 -6.75 -9.05 2.59
C ASP A 115 -7.31 -8.72 3.99
N SER A 116 -7.89 -9.73 4.66
CA SER A 116 -8.51 -9.52 5.98
C SER A 116 -7.51 -9.01 7.02
N PRO A 117 -6.29 -9.56 7.15
CA PRO A 117 -5.29 -9.04 8.08
C PRO A 117 -4.92 -7.57 7.81
N MET A 118 -4.66 -7.20 6.56
CA MET A 118 -4.31 -5.83 6.19
C MET A 118 -5.48 -4.87 6.46
N ALA A 119 -6.71 -5.29 6.17
CA ALA A 119 -7.89 -4.49 6.50
C ALA A 119 -8.06 -4.27 8.01
N LYS A 120 -7.76 -5.29 8.84
CA LYS A 120 -7.78 -5.18 10.31
C LYS A 120 -6.68 -4.29 10.87
N ALA A 121 -5.52 -4.22 10.21
CA ALA A 121 -4.40 -3.39 10.62
C ALA A 121 -4.70 -1.88 10.51
N ILE A 122 -5.72 -1.49 9.73
CA ILE A 122 -6.14 -0.10 9.60
C ILE A 122 -7.08 0.25 10.75
N THR A 123 -6.49 0.72 11.85
CA THR A 123 -7.19 1.03 13.10
C THR A 123 -7.58 2.49 13.23
N SER A 124 -6.86 3.41 12.57
CA SER A 124 -7.07 4.85 12.72
C SER A 124 -7.13 5.60 11.38
N PRO A 125 -8.30 6.13 11.01
CA PRO A 125 -9.63 5.73 11.48
C PRO A 125 -9.97 4.27 11.09
N PRO A 126 -10.87 3.58 11.79
CA PRO A 126 -11.29 2.24 11.39
C PRO A 126 -12.11 2.27 10.09
N LEU A 127 -11.98 1.24 9.25
CA LEU A 127 -12.78 1.07 8.01
C LEU A 127 -14.18 0.47 8.25
N GLY A 128 -14.49 0.10 9.49
CA GLY A 128 -15.69 -0.64 9.85
C GLY A 128 -15.60 -2.14 9.51
N PRO A 129 -16.74 -2.87 9.52
CA PRO A 129 -16.76 -4.30 9.23
C PRO A 129 -16.17 -4.62 7.86
N ILE A 130 -15.29 -5.61 7.80
CA ILE A 130 -14.57 -5.97 6.57
C ILE A 130 -15.56 -6.43 5.51
N LYS A 131 -15.53 -5.75 4.36
CA LYS A 131 -16.35 -6.09 3.19
C LYS A 131 -15.47 -6.14 1.95
N PHE A 132 -15.66 -7.15 1.10
CA PHE A 132 -14.91 -7.28 -0.15
C PHE A 132 -15.64 -6.64 -1.33
N THR A 133 -16.11 -5.40 -1.14
CA THR A 133 -16.79 -4.61 -2.18
C THR A 133 -15.88 -3.52 -2.71
N THR A 134 -16.15 -3.03 -3.93
CA THR A 134 -15.37 -1.94 -4.53
C THR A 134 -15.39 -0.67 -3.66
N LYS A 135 -16.53 -0.33 -3.04
CA LYS A 135 -16.63 0.83 -2.13
C LYS A 135 -15.70 0.70 -0.93
N TYR A 136 -15.67 -0.47 -0.29
CA TYR A 136 -14.79 -0.73 0.84
C TYR A 136 -13.31 -0.70 0.39
N TYR A 137 -13.01 -1.28 -0.76
CA TYR A 137 -11.67 -1.28 -1.32
C TYR A 137 -11.12 0.13 -1.57
N LEU A 138 -11.93 1.07 -2.11
CA LEU A 138 -11.47 2.44 -2.33
C LEU A 138 -11.17 3.18 -1.02
N ALA A 139 -11.99 2.97 0.02
CA ALA A 139 -11.71 3.51 1.34
C ALA A 139 -10.41 2.92 1.91
N PHE A 140 -10.20 1.61 1.75
CA PHE A 140 -8.98 0.91 2.13
C PHE A 140 -7.74 1.50 1.42
N VAL A 141 -7.77 1.63 0.10
CA VAL A 141 -6.67 2.19 -0.72
C VAL A 141 -6.29 3.58 -0.23
N LYS A 142 -7.30 4.45 -0.02
CA LYS A 142 -7.08 5.82 0.47
C LYS A 142 -6.33 5.84 1.81
N ARG A 143 -6.67 4.94 2.73
CA ARG A 143 -6.01 4.85 4.05
C ARG A 143 -4.60 4.31 3.96
N VAL A 144 -4.38 3.24 3.21
CA VAL A 144 -3.04 2.64 3.05
C VAL A 144 -2.08 3.64 2.44
N ARG A 145 -2.49 4.32 1.36
CA ARG A 145 -1.63 5.27 0.64
C ARG A 145 -1.35 6.52 1.44
N THR A 146 -2.37 7.07 2.11
CA THR A 146 -2.16 8.19 3.05
C THR A 146 -1.14 7.81 4.12
N LYS A 147 -1.27 6.61 4.71
CA LYS A 147 -0.33 6.15 5.74
C LYS A 147 1.08 5.92 5.18
N ALA A 148 1.22 5.34 3.98
CA ALA A 148 2.50 5.16 3.31
C ALA A 148 3.25 6.49 3.15
N ARG A 149 2.57 7.52 2.65
CA ARG A 149 3.14 8.87 2.50
C ARG A 149 3.59 9.48 3.83
N VAL A 150 2.77 9.35 4.88
CA VAL A 150 3.14 9.83 6.22
C VAL A 150 4.40 9.13 6.73
N LEU A 151 4.51 7.82 6.51
CA LEU A 151 5.69 7.04 6.91
C LEU A 151 6.93 7.40 6.08
N GLU A 152 6.78 7.66 4.78
CA GLU A 152 7.87 8.12 3.90
C GLU A 152 8.38 9.50 4.31
N ALA A 153 7.48 10.45 4.61
CA ALA A 153 7.84 11.77 5.11
C ALA A 153 8.54 11.69 6.47
N ALA A 154 8.01 10.88 7.40
CA ALA A 154 8.62 10.65 8.70
C ALA A 154 10.02 10.01 8.58
N ARG A 155 10.20 9.06 7.65
CA ARG A 155 11.51 8.45 7.34
C ARG A 155 12.49 9.50 6.85
N ALA A 156 12.08 10.37 5.92
CA ALA A 156 12.93 11.44 5.39
C ALA A 156 13.38 12.42 6.49
N LEU A 157 12.44 12.85 7.35
CA LEU A 157 12.76 13.71 8.49
C LEU A 157 13.71 13.05 9.49
N TRP A 158 13.52 11.76 9.78
CA TRP A 158 14.39 11.03 10.70
C TRP A 158 15.82 10.90 10.16
N VAL A 159 15.97 10.57 8.87
CA VAL A 159 17.27 10.54 8.19
C VAL A 159 17.94 11.92 8.21
N TYR A 160 17.17 12.97 7.92
CA TYR A 160 17.68 14.34 7.95
C TYR A 160 18.16 14.76 9.35
N ALA A 161 17.40 14.44 10.40
CA ALA A 161 17.76 14.73 11.79
C ALA A 161 19.02 13.97 12.23
N ALA A 162 19.14 12.69 11.84
CA ALA A 162 20.32 11.88 12.13
C ALA A 162 21.57 12.44 11.42
N ALA A 163 21.45 12.78 10.13
CA ALA A 163 22.54 13.36 9.35
C ALA A 163 22.97 14.73 9.90
N SER A 164 22.01 15.58 10.26
CA SER A 164 22.28 16.91 10.84
C SER A 164 23.02 16.81 12.18
N SER A 165 22.66 15.84 13.02
CA SER A 165 23.33 15.58 14.31
C SER A 165 24.77 15.09 14.11
N LEU A 166 25.05 14.33 13.05
CA LEU A 166 26.40 13.88 12.72
C LEU A 166 27.29 15.02 12.18
N LEU A 167 26.73 15.91 11.36
CA LEU A 167 27.46 17.01 10.74
C LEU A 167 27.72 18.19 11.70
N HIS A 168 26.87 18.36 12.72
CA HIS A 168 26.99 19.49 13.67
C HIS A 168 26.88 19.01 15.13
N PRO A 169 27.91 18.32 15.66
CA PRO A 169 27.87 17.67 16.96
C PRO A 169 27.68 18.62 18.16
N ASN A 170 27.99 19.91 17.99
CA ASN A 170 27.81 20.96 19.01
C ASN A 170 26.58 21.87 18.75
N SER A 171 25.82 21.64 17.68
CA SER A 171 24.58 22.37 17.46
C SER A 171 23.45 21.66 18.21
N ARG A 172 22.75 22.35 19.12
CA ARG A 172 21.48 21.86 19.63
C ARG A 172 20.51 21.85 18.46
N VAL A 173 20.18 20.66 17.94
CA VAL A 173 19.01 20.53 17.09
C VAL A 173 17.83 21.01 17.93
N PRO A 174 17.06 22.03 17.50
CA PRO A 174 15.86 22.42 18.21
C PRO A 174 15.02 21.16 18.34
N ARG A 175 14.72 20.74 19.58
CA ARG A 175 13.69 19.74 19.82
C ARG A 175 12.45 20.29 19.14
N ALA A 176 12.07 19.69 18.01
CA ALA A 176 10.77 19.95 17.44
C ALA A 176 9.77 19.46 18.49
N GLU A 177 9.32 20.35 19.36
CA GLU A 177 8.08 20.14 20.08
C GLU A 177 7.03 20.03 18.98
N LEU A 178 6.62 18.79 18.70
CA LEU A 178 5.28 18.57 18.19
C LEU A 178 4.35 19.25 19.19
N LYS A 179 3.93 20.48 18.88
CA LYS A 179 2.83 21.13 19.58
C LYS A 179 1.68 20.13 19.57
N ASP A 180 1.25 19.75 20.77
CA ASP A 180 0.17 18.82 21.07
C ASP A 180 -0.90 18.77 19.97
N SER A 181 -0.78 17.82 19.05
CA SER A 181 -1.96 17.16 18.54
C SER A 181 -2.33 16.15 19.60
N SER A 182 -3.43 16.43 20.31
CA SER A 182 -3.92 15.69 21.47
C SER A 182 -3.75 14.16 21.34
N PRO A 183 -3.48 13.44 22.45
CA PRO A 183 -3.38 11.98 22.43
C PRO A 183 -4.67 11.39 21.87
N LEU A 184 -4.56 10.54 20.85
CA LEU A 184 -5.68 9.65 20.51
C LEU A 184 -5.95 8.78 21.75
N PRO A 185 -7.19 8.72 22.25
CA PRO A 185 -7.49 8.03 23.50
C PRO A 185 -7.28 6.52 23.34
N GLY A 186 -6.47 5.94 24.24
CA GLY A 186 -6.51 4.50 24.54
C GLY A 186 -5.28 3.63 24.21
N LEU A 187 -4.05 4.12 24.40
CA LEU A 187 -2.86 3.26 24.37
C LEU A 187 -1.98 3.50 25.61
N ASP A 188 -2.26 2.77 26.68
CA ASP A 188 -1.35 2.58 27.80
C ASP A 188 -0.22 1.64 27.36
N CYS A 189 0.98 2.20 27.12
CA CYS A 189 2.22 1.44 27.05
C CYS A 189 3.04 1.72 28.31
N THR A 190 2.73 0.98 29.37
CA THR A 190 3.47 1.02 30.62
C THR A 190 4.80 0.25 30.47
N THR A 191 5.89 1.01 30.50
CA THR A 191 7.24 0.69 31.00
C THR A 191 7.95 -0.59 30.52
N ALA A 192 8.96 -0.41 29.69
CA ALA A 192 10.19 -1.19 29.74
C ALA A 192 11.39 -0.22 29.74
N SER A 193 11.87 0.09 30.96
CA SER A 193 13.13 0.78 31.19
C SER A 193 14.29 -0.16 30.84
N LEU A 194 15.00 0.11 29.74
CA LEU A 194 16.33 -0.44 29.49
C LEU A 194 17.36 0.65 29.79
N SER A 195 18.05 0.50 30.92
CA SER A 195 19.24 1.27 31.24
C SER A 195 20.39 0.87 30.32
N ALA A 196 21.09 1.86 29.75
CA ALA A 196 22.33 1.65 29.00
C ALA A 196 23.51 1.43 29.97
N PRO A 197 24.50 0.57 29.65
CA PRO A 197 25.69 0.42 30.47
C PRO A 197 26.64 1.61 30.29
N ALA A 198 27.24 2.05 31.41
CA ALA A 198 28.19 3.15 31.46
C ALA A 198 29.50 2.78 30.74
N ALA A 199 29.98 3.68 29.89
CA ALA A 199 31.30 3.60 29.27
C ALA A 199 32.39 3.91 30.31
N ALA A 200 33.31 2.95 30.51
CA ALA A 200 34.52 3.17 31.30
C ALA A 200 35.52 4.00 30.47
N GLY A 201 35.94 5.15 31.03
CA GLY A 201 37.02 5.96 30.49
C GLY A 201 38.41 5.34 30.77
N PRO A 202 39.46 5.78 30.06
CA PRO A 202 40.80 5.18 30.16
C PRO A 202 41.53 5.65 31.41
N SER A 203 42.10 4.71 32.16
CA SER A 203 43.00 4.96 33.29
C SER A 203 44.36 5.46 32.82
N GLN A 204 44.90 6.47 33.52
CA GLN A 204 46.32 6.84 33.50
C GLN A 204 47.18 5.80 34.21
#